data_AF-A0A645B827-F1
#
_entry.id   AF-A0A645B827-F1
#
_cell.length_a   1.000
_cell.length_b   1.000
_cell.length_c   1.000
_cell.angle_alpha   90.00
_cell.angle_beta   90.00
_cell.angle_gamma   90.00
#
_symmetry.space_group_name_H-M   'P 1'
#
loop_
_entity.id
_entity.type
_entity.pdbx_description
1 polymer ?
#
loop_
_entity_poly.entity_id
_entity_poly.type
_entity_poly.pdbx_seq_one_letter_code
_entity_poly.pdbx_strand_id
1 'polypeptide(L)'
;MVTINCDNISRASEKFSVVLNNVSLWEKIYANYPKPYKDKPCDEGYFNQCAIRMSVALLGAKIKLDGVKNKSNPGGKTKCSHNHVLGAYNLKEYIIDKDLFGKATEYNGMDNKNVIKSVSNKTGILFFESFIEEDDNGNQTRSASNRHIEVWYGKYLISGYDDQMFDAKKILFWEIR
;
A
#
# COMPACT_ATOMS: atom_id res chain seq x y z
N MET A 1 -2.63 -37.34 26.09
CA MET A 1 -3.83 -37.70 26.87
C MET A 1 -4.45 -36.40 27.37
N VAL A 2 -5.42 -35.90 26.62
CA VAL A 2 -6.43 -34.93 27.07
C VAL A 2 -7.73 -35.62 26.70
N THR A 3 -8.47 -36.06 27.71
CA THR A 3 -9.67 -36.87 27.53
C THR A 3 -10.83 -35.93 27.27
N ILE A 4 -11.39 -35.96 26.06
CA ILE A 4 -12.66 -35.27 25.77
C ILE A 4 -13.76 -36.27 26.11
N ASN A 5 -14.58 -35.92 27.11
CA ASN A 5 -15.69 -36.75 27.55
C ASN A 5 -16.85 -36.58 26.55
N CYS A 6 -17.23 -37.66 25.87
CA CYS A 6 -18.25 -37.65 24.82
C CYS A 6 -19.52 -38.36 25.27
N ASP A 7 -20.10 -37.95 26.40
CA ASP A 7 -21.40 -38.45 26.83
C ASP A 7 -22.37 -37.28 26.96
N ASN A 8 -23.41 -37.30 26.10
CA ASN A 8 -24.54 -36.36 25.95
C ASN A 8 -24.48 -35.32 24.83
N ILE A 9 -24.22 -35.75 23.58
CA ILE A 9 -24.75 -35.01 22.41
C ILE A 9 -25.91 -35.82 21.83
N SER A 10 -27.10 -35.58 22.38
CA SER A 10 -28.36 -35.99 21.75
C SER A 10 -28.55 -35.24 20.44
N ARG A 11 -28.97 -35.96 19.39
CA ARG A 11 -29.35 -35.44 18.07
C ARG A 11 -30.22 -34.18 18.15
N ALA A 12 -29.65 -33.02 17.86
CA ALA A 12 -30.34 -31.88 17.26
C ALA A 12 -29.30 -30.92 16.67
N SER A 13 -29.46 -30.64 15.37
CA SER A 13 -29.00 -29.46 14.64
C SER A 13 -27.84 -28.65 15.24
N GLU A 14 -26.69 -28.71 14.58
CA GLU A 14 -26.03 -27.49 14.15
C GLU A 14 -25.00 -27.86 13.07
N LYS A 15 -25.25 -27.33 11.87
CA LYS A 15 -24.22 -27.28 10.84
C LYS A 15 -23.03 -26.57 11.47
N PHE A 16 -21.96 -27.32 11.75
CA PHE A 16 -20.64 -26.76 12.04
C PHE A 16 -20.15 -26.09 10.76
N SER A 17 -20.74 -24.94 10.48
CA SER A 17 -20.40 -24.05 9.40
C SER A 17 -19.11 -23.41 9.89
N VAL A 18 -17.98 -23.92 9.43
CA VAL A 18 -16.70 -23.24 9.55
C VAL A 18 -16.95 -21.79 9.10
N VAL A 19 -16.92 -20.86 10.05
CA VAL A 19 -16.95 -19.43 9.78
C VAL A 19 -15.63 -19.15 9.07
N LEU A 20 -15.63 -19.28 7.75
CA LEU A 20 -14.60 -18.67 6.92
C LEU A 20 -14.74 -17.17 7.17
N ASN A 21 -13.90 -16.63 8.05
CA ASN A 21 -13.73 -15.18 8.16
C ASN A 21 -13.43 -14.68 6.75
N ASN A 22 -14.39 -13.99 6.12
CA ASN A 22 -14.20 -13.35 4.84
C ASN A 22 -13.23 -12.18 5.04
N VAL A 23 -11.93 -12.47 5.08
CA VAL A 23 -10.89 -11.46 5.18
C VAL A 23 -10.99 -10.57 3.94
N SER A 24 -11.16 -9.28 4.18
CA SER A 24 -11.37 -8.29 3.15
C SER A 24 -10.13 -8.11 2.26
N LEU A 25 -10.30 -7.46 1.12
CA LEU A 25 -9.14 -7.22 0.25
C LEU A 25 -8.14 -6.30 0.94
N TRP A 26 -8.63 -5.27 1.61
CA TRP A 26 -7.79 -4.38 2.40
C TRP A 26 -7.02 -5.13 3.47
N GLU A 27 -7.68 -5.98 4.26
CA GLU A 27 -7.03 -6.75 5.32
C GLU A 27 -5.91 -7.65 4.77
N LYS A 28 -6.11 -8.28 3.61
CA LYS A 28 -5.07 -9.07 2.93
C LYS A 28 -3.87 -8.22 2.51
N ILE A 29 -4.11 -7.06 1.91
CA ILE A 29 -3.03 -6.13 1.50
C ILE A 29 -2.28 -5.64 2.75
N TYR A 30 -3.01 -5.14 3.74
CA TYR A 30 -2.44 -4.58 4.96
C TYR A 30 -1.65 -5.60 5.76
N ALA A 31 -2.11 -6.85 5.86
CA ALA A 31 -1.41 -7.93 6.55
C ALA A 31 -0.07 -8.30 5.87
N ASN A 32 0.02 -8.17 4.55
CA ASN A 32 1.23 -8.48 3.78
C ASN A 32 2.16 -7.27 3.57
N TYR A 33 1.76 -6.06 3.96
CA TYR A 33 2.63 -4.89 3.84
C TYR A 33 3.80 -4.96 4.84
N PRO A 34 5.07 -4.97 4.37
CA PRO A 34 6.23 -5.13 5.26
C PRO A 34 6.35 -4.02 6.31
N LYS A 35 6.39 -4.43 7.58
CA LYS A 35 6.50 -3.59 8.79
C LYS A 35 7.57 -4.17 9.72
N PRO A 36 8.28 -3.36 10.51
CA PRO A 36 8.26 -1.89 10.55
C PRO A 36 8.87 -1.25 9.29
N TYR A 37 8.59 0.05 9.06
CA TYR A 37 9.04 0.75 7.84
C TYR A 37 10.58 0.91 7.75
N LYS A 38 11.31 0.76 8.86
CA LYS A 38 12.78 0.77 8.86
C LYS A 38 13.39 -0.48 8.19
N ASP A 39 12.67 -1.59 8.13
CA ASP A 39 13.21 -2.86 7.63
C ASP A 39 13.04 -2.95 6.12
N LYS A 40 14.13 -3.03 5.36
CA LYS A 40 14.07 -3.07 3.89
C LYS A 40 13.65 -4.46 3.39
N PRO A 41 12.53 -4.59 2.63
CA PRO A 41 12.10 -5.89 2.11
C PRO A 41 12.91 -6.39 0.91
N CYS A 42 13.80 -5.55 0.35
CA CYS A 42 14.71 -5.93 -0.73
C CYS A 42 16.11 -5.41 -0.42
N ASP A 43 17.10 -6.29 -0.54
CA ASP A 43 18.51 -6.10 -0.22
C ASP A 43 19.38 -5.74 -1.44
N GLU A 44 18.79 -5.63 -2.64
CA GLU A 44 19.46 -5.29 -3.90
C GLU A 44 19.92 -3.82 -4.01
N GLY A 45 20.03 -3.09 -2.90
CA GLY A 45 20.59 -1.73 -2.86
C GLY A 45 19.65 -0.59 -3.28
N TYR A 46 18.36 -0.85 -3.53
CA TYR A 46 17.40 0.21 -3.83
C TYR A 46 17.15 1.11 -2.61
N PHE A 47 17.39 2.42 -2.75
CA PHE A 47 17.19 3.39 -1.67
C PHE A 47 15.71 3.54 -1.32
N ASN A 48 14.88 3.88 -2.31
CA ASN A 48 13.43 4.01 -2.16
C ASN A 48 12.74 2.66 -2.31
N GLN A 49 12.07 2.21 -1.25
CA GLN A 49 11.47 0.87 -1.15
C GLN A 49 9.94 0.89 -1.09
N CYS A 50 9.30 2.06 -1.20
CA CYS A 50 7.84 2.20 -1.06
C CYS A 50 7.05 1.35 -2.07
N ALA A 51 7.44 1.39 -3.35
CA ALA A 51 6.83 0.55 -4.39
C ALA A 51 7.12 -0.94 -4.21
N ILE A 52 8.29 -1.28 -3.65
CA ILE A 52 8.67 -2.67 -3.33
C ILE A 52 7.78 -3.19 -2.20
N ARG A 53 7.63 -2.44 -1.10
CA ARG A 53 6.72 -2.78 0.00
C ARG A 53 5.29 -2.99 -0.49
N MET A 54 4.81 -2.07 -1.32
CA MET A 54 3.47 -2.20 -1.89
C MET A 54 3.38 -3.42 -2.82
N SER A 55 4.43 -3.72 -3.59
CA SER A 55 4.45 -4.93 -4.42
C SER A 55 4.34 -6.21 -3.58
N VAL A 56 5.07 -6.30 -2.47
CA VAL A 56 4.96 -7.43 -1.53
C VAL A 56 3.53 -7.55 -1.00
N ALA A 57 2.92 -6.42 -0.60
CA ALA A 57 1.55 -6.39 -0.09
C ALA A 57 0.52 -6.89 -1.13
N LEU A 58 0.62 -6.39 -2.36
CA LEU A 58 -0.28 -6.76 -3.46
C LEU A 58 -0.10 -8.23 -3.87
N LEU A 59 1.13 -8.71 -4.02
CA LEU A 59 1.41 -10.11 -4.35
C LEU A 59 0.94 -11.06 -3.24
N GLY A 60 1.15 -10.67 -1.97
CA GLY A 60 0.63 -11.40 -0.80
C GLY A 60 -0.90 -11.49 -0.79
N ALA A 61 -1.58 -10.43 -1.22
CA ALA A 61 -3.02 -10.39 -1.46
C ALA A 61 -3.47 -11.08 -2.77
N LYS A 62 -2.56 -11.78 -3.46
CA LYS A 62 -2.80 -12.51 -4.73
C LYS A 62 -3.13 -11.61 -5.93
N ILE A 63 -2.78 -10.32 -5.86
CA ILE A 63 -2.86 -9.41 -7.00
C ILE A 63 -1.59 -9.56 -7.84
N LYS A 64 -1.75 -9.95 -9.10
CA LYS A 64 -0.62 -10.10 -10.04
C LYS A 64 -0.14 -8.74 -10.53
N LEU A 65 1.17 -8.60 -10.66
CA LEU A 65 1.84 -7.39 -11.16
C LEU A 65 2.45 -7.61 -12.55
N ASP A 66 1.83 -8.48 -13.36
CA ASP A 66 2.31 -8.81 -14.69
C ASP A 66 1.95 -7.70 -15.69
N GLY A 67 2.91 -7.27 -16.50
CA GLY A 67 2.69 -6.22 -17.49
C GLY A 67 2.81 -4.78 -16.96
N VAL A 68 3.35 -4.58 -15.75
CA VAL A 68 3.78 -3.25 -15.29
C VAL A 68 4.79 -2.68 -16.28
N LYS A 69 4.54 -1.46 -16.76
CA LYS A 69 5.41 -0.75 -17.72
C LYS A 69 6.38 0.17 -17.01
N ASN A 70 7.56 0.33 -17.59
CA ASN A 70 8.54 1.30 -17.10
C ASN A 70 8.28 2.67 -17.71
N LYS A 71 7.56 3.54 -16.98
CA LYS A 71 7.25 4.92 -17.40
C LYS A 71 8.15 5.96 -16.72
N SER A 72 8.68 5.67 -15.53
CA SER A 72 9.46 6.65 -14.74
C SER A 72 10.96 6.37 -14.64
N ASN A 73 11.47 5.27 -15.21
CA ASN A 73 12.90 4.94 -15.20
C ASN A 73 13.40 4.44 -16.56
N PRO A 74 13.29 5.22 -17.66
CA PRO A 74 13.68 4.76 -19.00
C PRO A 74 15.10 4.18 -19.03
N GLY A 75 15.28 3.00 -19.63
CA GLY A 75 16.56 2.29 -19.67
C GLY A 75 16.93 1.51 -18.39
N GLY A 76 16.22 1.72 -17.28
CA GLY A 76 16.40 0.98 -16.04
C GLY A 76 15.48 -0.24 -15.90
N LYS A 77 15.65 -0.97 -14.80
CA LYS A 77 14.79 -2.11 -14.45
C LYS A 77 13.40 -1.62 -14.00
N THR A 78 12.36 -2.34 -14.41
CA THR A 78 10.99 -2.14 -13.91
C THR A 78 10.80 -2.78 -12.53
N LYS A 79 11.46 -3.92 -12.33
CA LYS A 79 11.31 -4.79 -11.16
C LYS A 79 12.67 -5.25 -10.62
N CYS A 80 12.76 -5.53 -9.32
CA CYS A 80 13.90 -6.25 -8.73
C CYS A 80 13.85 -7.75 -9.08
N SER A 81 14.88 -8.50 -8.68
CA SER A 81 14.95 -9.96 -8.94
C SER A 81 13.80 -10.76 -8.32
N HIS A 82 13.21 -10.23 -7.24
CA HIS A 82 12.05 -10.79 -6.55
C HIS A 82 10.71 -10.44 -7.22
N ASN A 83 10.72 -9.86 -8.43
CA ASN A 83 9.54 -9.45 -9.19
C ASN A 83 8.71 -8.31 -8.54
N HIS A 84 9.31 -7.54 -7.62
CA HIS A 84 8.70 -6.33 -7.04
C HIS A 84 8.96 -5.10 -7.91
N VAL A 85 7.95 -4.24 -8.07
CA VAL A 85 8.04 -3.00 -8.85
C VAL A 85 8.92 -1.97 -8.12
N LEU A 86 9.84 -1.34 -8.84
CA LEU A 86 10.82 -0.40 -8.27
C LEU A 86 10.31 1.04 -8.15
N GLY A 87 9.35 1.45 -8.98
CA GLY A 87 8.90 2.83 -9.08
C GLY A 87 7.46 3.04 -8.62
N ALA A 88 7.24 3.98 -7.69
CA ALA A 88 5.89 4.32 -7.21
C ALA A 88 4.99 4.83 -8.35
N TYR A 89 5.55 5.60 -9.28
CA TYR A 89 4.81 6.05 -10.47
C TYR A 89 4.37 4.86 -11.35
N ASN A 90 5.29 3.94 -11.66
CA ASN A 90 5.00 2.77 -12.47
C ASN A 90 3.90 1.90 -11.83
N LEU A 91 3.94 1.76 -10.51
CA LEU A 91 2.92 1.00 -9.77
C LEU A 91 1.57 1.72 -9.75
N LYS A 92 1.55 3.03 -9.50
CA LYS A 92 0.35 3.87 -9.58
C LYS A 92 -0.32 3.80 -10.95
N GLU A 93 0.48 3.94 -12.01
CA GLU A 93 0.00 3.82 -13.39
C GLU A 93 -0.56 2.43 -13.67
N TYR A 94 0.07 1.37 -13.17
CA TYR A 94 -0.45 0.01 -13.30
C TYR A 94 -1.78 -0.19 -12.57
N ILE A 95 -1.94 0.36 -11.36
CA ILE A 95 -3.20 0.33 -10.59
C ILE A 95 -4.33 0.96 -11.41
N ILE A 96 -4.06 2.11 -12.04
CA ILE A 96 -5.02 2.82 -12.89
C ILE A 96 -5.31 2.05 -14.17
N ASP A 97 -4.27 1.65 -14.91
CA ASP A 97 -4.38 0.98 -16.21
C ASP A 97 -5.11 -0.37 -16.11
N LYS A 98 -5.06 -1.03 -14.94
CA LYS A 98 -5.73 -2.30 -14.66
C LYS A 98 -7.04 -2.18 -13.87
N ASP A 99 -7.43 -0.96 -13.51
CA ASP A 99 -8.61 -0.68 -12.68
C ASP A 99 -8.69 -1.55 -11.42
N LEU A 100 -7.57 -1.73 -10.72
CA LEU A 100 -7.48 -2.73 -9.64
C LEU A 100 -8.43 -2.45 -8.47
N PHE A 101 -8.72 -1.17 -8.22
CA PHE A 101 -9.48 -0.70 -7.05
C PHE A 101 -10.56 0.31 -7.43
N GLY A 102 -10.91 0.43 -8.71
CA GLY A 102 -11.76 1.51 -9.20
C GLY A 102 -11.05 2.87 -9.28
N LYS A 103 -11.85 3.91 -9.48
CA LYS A 103 -11.38 5.29 -9.63
C LYS A 103 -10.81 5.83 -8.30
N ALA A 104 -9.58 6.33 -8.35
CA ALA A 104 -8.99 7.07 -7.24
C ALA A 104 -9.74 8.39 -7.00
N THR A 105 -9.87 8.78 -5.73
CA THR A 105 -10.15 10.18 -5.39
C THR A 105 -8.86 10.96 -5.48
N GLU A 106 -8.86 12.04 -6.27
CA GLU A 106 -7.73 12.96 -6.40
C GLU A 106 -7.94 14.18 -5.51
N TYR A 107 -6.91 14.50 -4.72
CA TYR A 107 -6.88 15.66 -3.85
C TYR A 107 -5.72 16.60 -4.23
N ASN A 108 -5.97 17.90 -4.11
CA ASN A 108 -4.91 18.90 -4.05
C ASN A 108 -4.34 18.91 -2.62
N GLY A 109 -3.15 18.34 -2.44
CA GLY A 109 -2.55 18.25 -1.11
C GLY A 109 -1.99 19.58 -0.58
N MET A 110 -2.04 20.66 -1.36
CA MET A 110 -1.85 22.02 -0.83
C MET A 110 -2.93 22.42 0.19
N ASP A 111 -4.02 21.64 0.30
CA ASP A 111 -5.05 21.73 1.36
C ASP A 111 -4.99 20.49 2.30
N ASN A 112 -3.81 20.25 2.85
CA ASN A 112 -3.47 19.02 3.58
C ASN A 112 -4.47 18.66 4.71
N LYS A 113 -4.95 19.65 5.48
CA LYS A 113 -5.93 19.45 6.57
C LYS A 113 -7.23 18.86 6.07
N ASN A 114 -7.72 19.28 4.91
CA ASN A 114 -8.96 18.74 4.35
C ASN A 114 -8.75 17.36 3.72
N VAL A 115 -7.56 17.08 3.17
CA VAL A 115 -7.21 15.74 2.69
C VAL A 115 -7.19 14.75 3.84
N ILE A 116 -6.45 15.03 4.92
CA ILE A 116 -6.35 14.17 6.10
C ILE A 116 -7.74 13.86 6.66
N LYS A 117 -8.60 14.87 6.84
CA LYS A 117 -9.99 14.68 7.28
C LYS A 117 -10.78 13.77 6.33
N SER A 118 -10.59 13.93 5.02
CA SER A 118 -11.34 13.17 4.00
C SER A 118 -10.97 11.68 3.95
N VAL A 119 -9.74 11.34 4.32
CA VAL A 119 -9.24 9.95 4.35
C VAL A 119 -9.23 9.35 5.76
N SER A 120 -9.48 10.15 6.80
CA SER A 120 -9.56 9.69 8.18
C SER A 120 -10.63 8.62 8.36
N ASN A 121 -10.33 7.60 9.18
CA ASN A 121 -11.18 6.43 9.43
C ASN A 121 -11.53 5.59 8.19
N LYS A 122 -10.85 5.81 7.06
CA LYS A 122 -10.97 4.99 5.85
C LYS A 122 -9.72 4.14 5.66
N THR A 123 -9.88 3.03 4.97
CA THR A 123 -8.79 2.12 4.65
C THR A 123 -8.52 2.09 3.16
N GLY A 124 -7.26 1.89 2.77
CA GLY A 124 -6.92 1.87 1.35
C GLY A 124 -5.46 2.18 1.05
N ILE A 125 -5.20 2.67 -0.15
CA ILE A 125 -3.85 3.02 -0.61
C ILE A 125 -3.79 4.51 -0.92
N LEU A 126 -2.73 5.16 -0.44
CA LEU A 126 -2.39 6.53 -0.80
C LEU A 126 -1.19 6.55 -1.73
N PHE A 127 -1.26 7.40 -2.76
CA PHE A 127 -0.12 7.79 -3.58
C PHE A 127 0.09 9.29 -3.47
N PHE A 128 1.34 9.70 -3.26
CA PHE A 128 1.76 11.08 -3.09
C PHE A 128 2.73 11.45 -4.21
N GLU A 129 2.58 12.64 -4.79
CA GLU A 129 3.47 13.16 -5.81
C GLU A 129 3.74 14.65 -5.61
N SER A 130 4.98 15.05 -5.85
CA SER A 130 5.46 16.42 -5.69
C SER A 130 5.39 16.92 -4.25
N PHE A 131 5.87 16.14 -3.28
CA PHE A 131 6.15 16.63 -1.91
C PHE A 131 7.58 17.20 -1.81
N ILE A 132 7.86 17.87 -0.68
CA ILE A 132 9.17 18.47 -0.42
C ILE A 132 10.14 17.39 0.08
N GLU A 133 11.30 17.30 -0.57
CA GLU A 133 12.44 16.53 -0.08
C GLU A 133 13.66 17.46 0.01
N GLU A 134 14.54 17.16 0.96
CA GLU A 134 15.83 17.81 1.07
C GLU A 134 16.80 17.16 0.07
N ASP A 135 17.49 17.97 -0.73
CA ASP A 135 18.56 17.50 -1.61
C ASP A 135 19.89 17.30 -0.85
N ASP A 136 20.92 16.76 -1.53
CA ASP A 136 22.23 16.50 -0.94
C ASP A 136 22.95 17.76 -0.41
N ASN A 137 22.48 18.96 -0.78
CA ASN A 137 23.02 20.25 -0.34
C ASN A 137 22.18 20.89 0.78
N GLY A 138 21.16 20.21 1.29
CA GLY A 138 20.26 20.74 2.31
C GLY A 138 19.15 21.63 1.77
N ASN A 139 18.96 21.74 0.46
CA ASN A 139 17.89 22.56 -0.11
C ASN A 139 16.58 21.79 -0.12
N GLN A 140 15.52 22.43 0.37
CA GLN A 140 14.17 21.89 0.27
C GLN A 140 13.61 22.11 -1.13
N THR A 141 13.45 21.02 -1.88
CA THR A 141 12.95 21.06 -3.25
C THR A 141 11.67 20.26 -3.39
N ARG A 142 10.77 20.77 -4.24
CA ARG A 142 9.53 20.10 -4.59
C ARG A 142 9.61 19.66 -6.04
N SER A 143 9.60 18.36 -6.28
CA SER A 143 9.74 17.81 -7.63
C SER A 143 8.69 16.77 -7.96
N ALA A 144 8.23 16.73 -9.22
CA ALA A 144 7.34 15.68 -9.71
C ALA A 144 7.96 14.27 -9.64
N SER A 145 9.28 14.16 -9.46
CA SER A 145 9.96 12.88 -9.21
C SER A 145 9.77 12.36 -7.77
N ASN A 146 9.46 13.24 -6.82
CA ASN A 146 9.28 12.89 -5.41
C ASN A 146 7.92 12.21 -5.28
N ARG A 147 7.94 10.89 -5.09
CA ARG A 147 6.77 10.03 -5.19
C ARG A 147 6.79 8.94 -4.15
N HIS A 148 5.65 8.73 -3.52
CA HIS A 148 5.49 7.74 -2.46
C HIS A 148 4.17 7.00 -2.62
N ILE A 149 4.15 5.71 -2.25
CA ILE A 149 2.93 4.90 -2.25
C ILE A 149 2.91 4.03 -0.99
N GLU A 150 1.79 4.05 -0.29
CA GLU A 150 1.70 3.43 1.02
C GLU A 150 0.28 2.98 1.38
N VAL A 151 0.20 1.96 2.23
CA VAL A 151 -1.04 1.50 2.84
C VAL A 151 -1.53 2.54 3.86
N TRP A 152 -2.80 2.88 3.81
CA TRP A 152 -3.47 3.78 4.73
C TRP A 152 -4.55 3.06 5.53
N TYR A 153 -4.42 3.07 6.86
CA TYR A 153 -5.38 2.41 7.75
C TYR A 153 -6.32 3.40 8.49
N GLY A 154 -6.33 4.67 8.08
CA GLY A 154 -7.28 5.66 8.59
C GLY A 154 -6.75 6.64 9.62
N LYS A 155 -5.46 6.58 9.98
CA LYS A 155 -4.91 7.40 11.07
C LYS A 155 -3.51 7.98 10.81
N TYR A 156 -2.51 7.16 10.47
CA TYR A 156 -1.16 7.63 10.13
C TYR A 156 -0.51 6.76 9.06
N LEU A 157 0.54 7.26 8.43
CA LEU A 157 1.41 6.47 7.55
C LEU A 157 2.32 5.56 8.38
N ILE A 158 2.52 4.32 7.92
CA ILE A 158 3.42 3.35 8.59
C ILE A 158 4.87 3.84 8.57
N SER A 159 5.23 4.64 7.58
CA SER A 159 6.51 5.33 7.46
C SER A 159 6.75 6.42 8.50
N GLY A 160 5.68 6.98 9.08
CA GLY A 160 5.77 8.13 9.99
C GLY A 160 6.11 9.46 9.30
N TYR A 161 6.07 9.50 7.98
CA TYR A 161 6.35 10.71 7.18
C TYR A 161 5.10 11.52 6.86
N ASP A 162 4.08 11.48 7.72
CA ASP A 162 2.78 12.14 7.51
C ASP A 162 2.94 13.62 7.12
N ASP A 163 3.70 14.40 7.88
CA ASP A 163 3.91 15.83 7.62
C ASP A 163 4.56 16.08 6.25
N GLN A 164 5.52 15.26 5.87
CA GLN A 164 6.19 15.38 4.56
C GLN A 164 5.27 14.96 3.41
N MET A 165 4.58 13.84 3.55
CA MET A 165 3.80 13.23 2.46
C MET A 165 2.50 13.99 2.20
N PHE A 166 1.80 14.42 3.26
CA PHE A 166 0.56 15.20 3.09
C PHE A 166 0.81 16.62 2.59
N ASP A 167 2.07 17.06 2.56
CA ASP A 167 2.47 18.29 1.87
C ASP A 167 2.56 18.12 0.34
N ALA A 168 2.37 16.93 -0.23
CA ALA A 168 2.38 16.68 -1.69
C ALA A 168 1.38 17.56 -2.47
N LYS A 169 1.71 17.96 -3.70
CA LYS A 169 0.72 18.69 -4.53
C LYS A 169 -0.43 17.79 -4.99
N LYS A 170 -0.12 16.53 -5.30
CA LYS A 170 -1.09 15.56 -5.77
C LYS A 170 -1.14 14.37 -4.83
N ILE A 171 -2.34 14.06 -4.36
CA ILE A 171 -2.61 12.89 -3.52
C ILE A 171 -3.73 12.09 -4.18
N LEU A 172 -3.49 10.81 -4.43
CA LEU A 172 -4.51 9.88 -4.89
C LEU A 172 -4.86 8.92 -3.75
N PHE A 173 -6.15 8.69 -3.53
CA PHE A 173 -6.65 7.73 -2.56
C PHE A 173 -7.57 6.71 -3.23
N TRP A 174 -7.23 5.44 -3.08
CA TRP A 174 -8.14 4.33 -3.38
C TRP A 174 -8.66 3.79 -2.05
N GLU A 175 -9.95 4.03 -1.75
CA GLU A 175 -10.62 3.38 -0.63
C GLU A 175 -10.80 1.89 -0.96
N ILE A 176 -10.32 1.00 -0.08
CA ILE A 176 -10.41 -0.45 -0.24
C ILE A 176 -11.09 -1.00 1.00
N ARG A 177 -12.12 -1.81 0.79
CA ARG A 177 -12.90 -2.46 1.85
C ARG A 177 -12.42 -3.88 2.09
#